data_AF-A0A970PD82-F1
#
_entry.id   AF-A0A970PD82-F1
#
_cell.length_a   1.000
_cell.length_b   1.000
_cell.length_c   1.000
_cell.angle_alpha   90.00
_cell.angle_beta   90.00
_cell.angle_gamma   90.00
#
_symmetry.space_group_name_H-M   'P 1'
#
loop_
_entity.id
_entity.type
_entity.pdbx_description
1 polymer ?
#
loop_
_entity_poly.entity_id
_entity_poly.type
_entity_poly.pdbx_seq_one_letter_code
_entity_poly.pdbx_strand_id
1 'polypeptide(L)'
;MADVKLACAAWGFRKMQLPEYFDAVREMDIELVEVNLGPNSPGHLPFDATDADLDRAAQAAKDAGVEIVALAGGNNFAAEDLDAEIAKVNSQIDMCVALGADVLRIFAGWLKPATYTDADFDRISDAL
;
A
#
# COMPACT_ATOMS: atom_id res chain seq x y z
N MET A 1 23.87 -0.54 -18.69
CA MET A 1 22.53 -0.99 -18.28
C MET A 1 22.14 -0.09 -17.13
N ALA A 2 20.91 0.40 -17.09
CA ALA A 2 20.45 1.12 -15.89
C ALA A 2 20.55 0.16 -14.69
N ASP A 3 20.92 0.71 -13.53
CA ASP A 3 21.04 -0.07 -12.30
C ASP A 3 19.64 -0.58 -11.92
N VAL A 4 19.45 -1.90 -11.88
CA VAL A 4 18.14 -2.50 -11.59
C VAL A 4 17.93 -2.46 -10.09
N LYS A 5 16.90 -1.73 -9.65
CA LYS A 5 16.47 -1.67 -8.25
C LYS A 5 15.40 -2.71 -7.97
N LEU A 6 15.51 -3.41 -6.84
CA LEU A 6 14.52 -4.40 -6.38
C LEU A 6 13.87 -3.91 -5.09
N ALA A 7 12.55 -4.09 -4.99
CA ALA A 7 11.77 -3.81 -3.79
C ALA A 7 11.04 -5.06 -3.31
N CYS A 8 10.95 -5.23 -1.99
CA CYS A 8 10.21 -6.34 -1.40
C CYS A 8 8.72 -6.03 -1.31
N ALA A 9 7.87 -6.88 -1.90
CA ALA A 9 6.42 -6.78 -1.76
C ALA A 9 5.97 -7.27 -0.38
N ALA A 10 5.09 -6.51 0.27
CA ALA A 10 4.82 -6.67 1.69
C ALA A 10 3.86 -7.80 2.06
N TRP A 11 3.11 -8.36 1.09
CA TRP A 11 1.99 -9.26 1.40
C TRP A 11 2.38 -10.55 2.14
N GLY A 12 3.58 -11.09 1.84
CA GLY A 12 4.14 -12.26 2.53
C GLY A 12 4.37 -12.01 4.02
N PHE A 13 4.64 -10.77 4.40
CA PHE A 13 5.03 -10.32 5.73
C PHE A 13 3.90 -9.64 6.51
N ARG A 14 2.68 -9.60 5.96
CA ARG A 14 1.52 -8.82 6.48
C ARG A 14 1.15 -9.00 7.97
N LYS A 15 1.69 -10.02 8.65
CA LYS A 15 1.49 -10.28 10.09
C LYS A 15 2.68 -9.88 10.97
N MET A 16 3.85 -9.66 10.38
CA MET A 16 5.03 -9.13 11.07
C MET A 16 4.87 -7.63 11.26
N GLN A 17 5.36 -7.12 12.39
CA GLN A 17 5.36 -5.68 12.63
C GLN A 17 6.39 -5.00 11.73
N LEU A 18 6.12 -3.76 11.30
CA LEU A 18 7.00 -3.04 10.36
C LEU A 18 8.50 -3.08 10.71
N PRO A 19 8.95 -2.83 11.95
CA PRO A 19 10.38 -2.90 12.26
C PRO A 19 10.98 -4.29 11.99
N GLU A 20 10.29 -5.36 12.41
CA GLU A 20 10.72 -6.75 12.18
C GLU A 20 10.73 -7.10 10.70
N TYR A 21 9.73 -6.64 9.95
CA TYR A 21 9.68 -6.81 8.49
C TYR A 21 10.85 -6.09 7.81
N PHE A 22 11.15 -4.86 8.18
CA PHE A 22 12.23 -4.08 7.59
C PHE A 22 13.60 -4.71 7.88
N ASP A 23 13.84 -5.16 9.10
CA ASP A 23 15.06 -5.89 9.47
C ASP A 23 15.21 -7.16 8.63
N ALA A 24 14.14 -7.96 8.51
CA ALA A 24 14.14 -9.18 7.71
C ALA A 24 14.41 -8.91 6.22
N VAL A 25 13.89 -7.81 5.66
CA VAL A 25 14.19 -7.41 4.28
C VAL A 25 15.64 -6.97 4.13
N ARG A 26 16.19 -6.23 5.11
CA ARG A 26 17.58 -5.81 5.07
C ARG A 26 18.53 -7.00 5.14
N GLU A 27 18.21 -8.04 5.93
CA GLU A 27 18.95 -9.31 5.97
C GLU A 27 18.99 -10.04 4.61
N MET A 28 18.01 -9.80 3.73
CA MET A 28 17.98 -10.30 2.36
C MET A 28 18.78 -9.45 1.37
N ASP A 29 19.48 -8.42 1.86
CA ASP A 29 20.21 -7.41 1.08
C ASP A 29 19.30 -6.62 0.10
N ILE A 30 18.05 -6.40 0.51
CA ILE A 30 17.11 -5.55 -0.19
C ILE A 30 16.97 -4.24 0.59
N GLU A 31 17.03 -3.12 -0.11
CA GLU A 31 17.00 -1.78 0.51
C GLU A 31 15.67 -1.06 0.29
N LEU A 32 14.80 -1.57 -0.59
CA LEU A 32 13.53 -0.93 -0.92
C LEU A 32 12.37 -1.83 -0.50
N VAL A 33 11.32 -1.23 0.06
CA VAL A 33 10.15 -1.96 0.54
C VAL A 33 8.85 -1.35 0.05
N GLU A 34 7.87 -2.22 -0.15
CA GLU A 34 6.46 -1.86 -0.13
C GLU A 34 5.93 -1.97 1.31
N VAL A 35 4.88 -1.24 1.66
CA VAL A 35 4.12 -1.38 2.92
C VAL A 35 2.62 -1.58 2.61
N ASN A 36 2.00 -2.62 3.18
CA ASN A 36 0.56 -2.82 3.04
C ASN A 36 -0.25 -1.80 3.84
N LEU A 37 -1.42 -1.44 3.32
CA LEU A 37 -2.45 -0.68 4.02
C LEU A 37 -3.70 -1.54 4.25
N GLY A 38 -4.31 -1.39 5.42
CA GLY A 38 -5.66 -1.87 5.72
C GLY A 38 -5.74 -3.14 6.57
N PRO A 39 -6.96 -3.65 6.78
CA PRO A 39 -7.25 -4.61 7.85
C PRO A 39 -6.70 -6.02 7.60
N ASN A 40 -6.37 -6.35 6.35
CA ASN A 40 -5.83 -7.67 5.99
C ASN A 40 -4.32 -7.79 6.26
N SER A 41 -3.67 -6.70 6.66
CA SER A 41 -2.26 -6.62 7.02
C SER A 41 -2.08 -6.05 8.44
N PRO A 42 -2.47 -6.80 9.48
CA PRO A 42 -2.51 -6.30 10.85
C PRO A 42 -1.14 -5.93 11.45
N GLY A 43 -0.03 -6.30 10.81
CA GLY A 43 1.31 -5.88 11.22
C GLY A 43 1.80 -4.57 10.57
N HIS A 44 1.02 -4.00 9.66
CA HIS A 44 1.37 -2.80 8.91
C HIS A 44 0.41 -1.65 9.27
N LEU A 45 0.21 -0.69 8.35
CA LEU A 45 -0.58 0.51 8.59
C LEU A 45 -2.06 0.27 8.28
N PRO A 46 -2.99 0.80 9.10
CA PRO A 46 -4.42 0.80 8.75
C PRO A 46 -4.74 1.89 7.72
N PHE A 47 -5.97 1.90 7.18
CA PHE A 47 -6.41 2.91 6.21
C PHE A 47 -6.61 4.31 6.81
N ASP A 48 -6.73 4.38 8.14
CA ASP A 48 -6.88 5.59 8.94
C ASP A 48 -5.63 5.85 9.80
N ALA A 49 -4.45 5.39 9.34
CA ALA A 49 -3.17 5.65 9.98
C ALA A 49 -2.99 7.15 10.26
N THR A 50 -2.64 7.49 11.49
CA THR A 50 -2.38 8.87 11.90
C THR A 50 -0.98 9.32 11.49
N ASP A 51 -0.73 10.63 11.47
CA ASP A 51 0.63 11.17 11.27
C ASP A 51 1.66 10.51 12.20
N ALA A 52 1.28 10.23 13.45
CA ALA A 52 2.14 9.55 14.41
C ALA A 52 2.40 8.07 14.08
N ASP A 53 1.49 7.39 13.38
CA ASP A 53 1.73 6.04 12.84
C ASP A 53 2.70 6.09 11.66
N LEU A 54 2.53 7.08 10.77
CA LEU A 54 3.39 7.29 9.61
C LEU A 54 4.81 7.67 10.03
N ASP A 55 4.97 8.57 10.99
CA ASP A 55 6.27 8.95 11.56
C ASP A 55 6.99 7.75 12.16
N ARG A 56 6.26 6.87 12.86
CA ARG A 56 6.82 5.63 13.43
C ARG A 56 7.27 4.67 12.33
N ALA A 57 6.50 4.52 11.26
CA ALA A 57 6.87 3.69 10.12
C ALA A 57 8.11 4.24 9.39
N ALA A 58 8.16 5.55 9.13
CA ALA A 58 9.29 6.20 8.50
C ALA A 58 10.57 6.09 9.34
N GLN A 59 10.46 6.28 10.66
CA GLN A 59 11.59 6.13 11.57
C GLN A 59 12.08 4.68 11.62
N ALA A 60 11.17 3.70 11.69
CA ALA A 60 11.55 2.28 11.66
C ALA A 60 12.26 1.88 10.36
N ALA A 61 11.81 2.38 9.21
CA ALA A 61 12.46 2.14 7.93
C ALA A 61 13.89 2.72 7.92
N LYS A 62 14.05 3.95 8.41
CA LYS A 62 15.35 4.61 8.55
C LYS A 62 16.29 3.85 9.47
N ASP A 63 15.81 3.35 10.61
CA ASP A 63 16.61 2.62 11.58
C ASP A 63 17.09 1.27 11.03
N ALA A 64 16.25 0.60 10.23
CA ALA A 64 16.60 -0.65 9.53
C ALA A 64 17.45 -0.43 8.27
N GLY A 65 17.60 0.82 7.82
CA GLY A 65 18.33 1.15 6.59
C GLY A 65 17.61 0.72 5.31
N VAL A 66 16.28 0.79 5.29
CA VAL A 66 15.45 0.57 4.10
C VAL A 66 14.65 1.82 3.74
N GLU A 67 14.17 1.89 2.50
CA GLU A 67 13.37 2.98 1.95
C GLU A 67 11.97 2.46 1.57
N ILE A 68 10.93 3.13 2.05
CA ILE A 68 9.54 2.83 1.66
C ILE A 68 9.28 3.52 0.33
N VAL A 69 9.25 2.75 -0.76
CA VAL A 69 9.08 3.27 -2.12
C VAL A 69 7.65 3.08 -2.66
N ALA A 70 6.86 2.22 -2.01
CA ALA A 70 5.51 1.93 -2.44
C ALA A 70 4.58 1.59 -1.27
N LEU A 71 3.29 1.90 -1.43
CA LEU A 71 2.22 1.40 -0.56
C LEU A 71 1.29 0.46 -1.33
N ALA A 72 0.85 -0.62 -0.69
CA ALA A 72 -0.16 -1.53 -1.22
C ALA A 72 -1.51 -1.27 -0.55
N GLY A 73 -2.33 -0.50 -1.23
CA GLY A 73 -3.65 -0.06 -0.79
C GLY A 73 -4.79 -0.94 -1.27
N GLY A 74 -6.01 -0.53 -0.91
CA GLY A 74 -7.22 -1.22 -1.34
C GLY A 74 -8.46 -0.35 -1.27
N ASN A 75 -9.31 -0.52 -2.28
CA ASN A 75 -10.59 0.16 -2.42
C ASN A 75 -11.56 -0.76 -3.17
N ASN A 76 -12.79 -0.31 -3.37
CA ASN A 76 -13.78 -1.00 -4.19
C ASN A 76 -14.51 -0.01 -5.10
N PHE A 77 -13.93 0.38 -6.24
CA PHE A 77 -14.61 1.29 -7.19
C PHE A 77 -15.89 0.71 -7.80
N ALA A 78 -16.15 -0.59 -7.61
CA ALA A 78 -17.43 -1.23 -7.95
C ALA A 78 -18.51 -1.09 -6.86
N ALA A 79 -18.22 -0.50 -5.70
CA ALA A 79 -19.20 -0.24 -4.66
C ALA A 79 -20.23 0.82 -5.10
N GLU A 80 -21.40 0.87 -4.47
CA GLU A 80 -22.43 1.87 -4.80
C GLU A 80 -21.94 3.31 -4.59
N ASP A 81 -21.26 3.57 -3.47
CA ASP A 81 -20.70 4.87 -3.12
C ASP A 81 -19.28 5.04 -3.68
N LEU A 82 -19.18 5.52 -4.92
CA LEU A 82 -17.89 5.72 -5.60
C LEU A 82 -17.07 6.83 -4.95
N ASP A 83 -17.72 7.92 -4.55
CA ASP A 83 -17.05 9.11 -4.03
C ASP A 83 -16.33 8.80 -2.72
N ALA A 84 -16.93 7.98 -1.85
CA ALA A 84 -16.27 7.50 -0.63
C ALA A 84 -15.01 6.66 -0.95
N GLU A 85 -15.05 5.82 -1.97
CA GLU A 85 -13.93 4.97 -2.37
C GLU A 85 -12.80 5.79 -3.04
N ILE A 86 -13.14 6.82 -3.81
CA ILE A 86 -12.17 7.80 -4.34
C ILE A 86 -11.51 8.57 -3.19
N ALA A 87 -12.30 9.09 -2.24
CA ALA A 87 -11.77 9.82 -1.08
C ALA A 87 -10.81 8.94 -0.26
N LYS A 88 -11.12 7.65 -0.11
CA LYS A 88 -10.25 6.68 0.55
C LYS A 88 -8.95 6.41 -0.22
N VAL A 89 -8.96 6.42 -1.55
CA VAL A 89 -7.71 6.30 -2.33
C VAL A 89 -6.89 7.58 -2.20
N ASN A 90 -7.52 8.75 -2.25
CA ASN A 90 -6.82 10.03 -2.04
C ASN A 90 -6.11 10.09 -0.68
N SER A 91 -6.74 9.62 0.40
CA SER A 91 -6.07 9.56 1.70
C SER A 91 -4.87 8.61 1.72
N GLN A 92 -4.90 7.53 0.93
CA GLN A 92 -3.76 6.62 0.77
C GLN A 92 -2.64 7.24 -0.08
N ILE A 93 -2.98 8.12 -1.03
CA ILE A 93 -2.00 8.93 -1.76
C ILE A 93 -1.32 9.93 -0.81
N ASP A 94 -2.08 10.58 0.07
CA ASP A 94 -1.51 11.47 1.09
C ASP A 94 -0.54 10.71 2.02
N MET A 95 -0.84 9.47 2.38
CA MET A 95 0.09 8.60 3.12
C MET A 95 1.37 8.28 2.33
N CYS A 96 1.29 8.11 1.00
CA CYS A 96 2.47 7.94 0.17
C CYS A 96 3.36 9.18 0.24
N VAL A 97 2.77 10.38 0.10
CA VAL A 97 3.49 11.66 0.22
C VAL A 97 4.17 11.78 1.58
N ALA A 98 3.48 11.46 2.67
CA ALA A 98 4.01 11.53 4.03
C ALA A 98 5.20 10.58 4.25
N LEU A 99 5.20 9.40 3.62
CA LEU A 99 6.26 8.40 3.73
C LEU A 99 7.36 8.55 2.67
N GLY A 100 7.21 9.45 1.70
CA GLY A 100 8.12 9.61 0.58
C GLY A 100 8.04 8.49 -0.48
N ALA A 101 6.94 7.74 -0.51
CA ALA A 101 6.70 6.70 -1.50
C ALA A 101 6.16 7.29 -2.81
N ASP A 102 6.74 6.87 -3.94
CA ASP A 102 6.33 7.35 -5.27
C ASP A 102 5.17 6.54 -5.88
N VAL A 103 4.88 5.36 -5.33
CA VAL A 103 3.93 4.41 -5.93
C VAL A 103 2.85 4.00 -4.92
N LEU A 104 1.60 4.19 -5.30
CA LEU A 104 0.46 3.52 -4.68
C LEU A 104 -0.04 2.40 -5.59
N ARG A 105 0.05 1.15 -5.12
CA ARG A 105 -0.54 -0.01 -5.79
C ARG A 105 -1.88 -0.33 -5.16
N ILE A 106 -2.96 -0.24 -5.93
CA ILE A 106 -4.33 -0.51 -5.44
C ILE A 106 -4.93 -1.77 -6.06
N PHE A 107 -5.72 -2.46 -5.25
CA PHE A 107 -6.65 -3.49 -5.71
C PHE A 107 -8.04 -2.87 -5.79
N ALA A 108 -8.51 -2.60 -7.03
CA ALA A 108 -9.54 -1.62 -7.33
C ALA A 108 -10.90 -2.21 -7.74
N GLY A 109 -11.32 -3.32 -7.13
CA GLY A 109 -12.61 -3.92 -7.41
C GLY A 109 -12.79 -5.26 -6.72
N TRP A 110 -13.86 -5.39 -5.94
CA TRP A 110 -14.18 -6.59 -5.17
C TRP A 110 -15.58 -7.11 -5.54
N LEU A 111 -15.77 -7.43 -6.82
CA LEU A 111 -16.94 -8.14 -7.29
C LEU A 111 -16.64 -9.64 -7.42
N LYS A 112 -17.69 -10.46 -7.40
CA LYS A 112 -17.55 -11.88 -7.74
C LYS A 112 -17.21 -11.98 -9.24
N PRO A 113 -16.34 -12.92 -9.68
CA PRO A 113 -15.99 -13.05 -11.09
C PRO A 113 -17.21 -13.15 -12.03
N ALA A 114 -18.27 -13.84 -11.57
CA ALA A 114 -19.50 -14.02 -12.35
C ALA A 114 -20.40 -12.78 -12.43
N THR A 115 -20.11 -11.71 -11.68
CA THR A 115 -20.93 -10.50 -11.61
C THR A 115 -20.29 -9.31 -12.32
N TYR A 116 -19.06 -9.43 -12.82
CA TYR A 116 -18.44 -8.35 -13.60
C TYR A 116 -19.18 -8.14 -14.91
N THR A 117 -19.54 -6.90 -15.16
CA THR A 117 -20.08 -6.41 -16.43
C THR A 117 -19.12 -5.38 -17.03
N ASP A 118 -19.27 -5.07 -18.32
CA ASP A 118 -18.49 -4.01 -18.97
C ASP A 118 -18.69 -2.65 -18.28
N ALA A 119 -19.90 -2.39 -17.78
CA ALA A 119 -20.19 -1.17 -17.02
C ALA A 119 -19.42 -1.07 -15.69
N ASP A 120 -19.12 -2.21 -15.05
CA ASP A 120 -18.29 -2.23 -13.85
C ASP A 120 -16.83 -1.90 -14.21
N PHE A 121 -16.34 -2.41 -15.34
CA PHE A 121 -15.01 -2.07 -15.84
C PHE A 121 -14.89 -0.59 -16.20
N ASP A 122 -15.87 -0.04 -16.91
CA ASP A 122 -15.90 1.39 -17.28
C ASP A 122 -15.88 2.26 -16.01
N ARG A 123 -16.73 1.94 -15.03
CA ARG A 123 -16.77 2.64 -13.74
C ARG A 123 -15.44 2.59 -12.99
N ILE A 124 -14.79 1.42 -12.93
CA ILE A 124 -13.49 1.27 -12.27
C ILE A 124 -12.43 2.07 -13.03
N SER A 125 -12.44 2.04 -14.36
CA SER A 125 -11.48 2.75 -15.21
C SER A 125 -11.62 4.26 -15.10
N ASP A 126 -12.84 4.78 -15.01
CA ASP A 126 -13.10 6.22 -14.89
C ASP A 126 -12.67 6.79 -13.53
N ALA A 127 -12.55 5.94 -12.51
CA ALA A 127 -12.15 6.32 -11.16
C ALA A 127 -10.63 6.28 -10.91
N LEU A 128 -9.86 5.68 -11.83
CA LEU A 128 -8.40 5.57 -11.79
C LEU A 128 -7.72 6.78 -12.44
#